data_AF-A0A9E6A1C0-F1
#
_entry.id   AF-A0A9E6A1C0-F1
#
_cell.length_a   1.000
_cell.length_b   1.000
_cell.length_c   1.000
_cell.angle_alpha   90.00
_cell.angle_beta   90.00
_cell.angle_gamma   90.00
#
_symmetry.space_group_name_H-M   'P 1'
#
loop_
_entity.id
_entity.type
_entity.pdbx_description
1 polymer ?
#
loop_
_entity_poly.entity_id
_entity_poly.type
_entity_poly.pdbx_seq_one_letter_code
_entity_poly.pdbx_strand_id
1 'polypeptide(L)'
;MTINSKTDVTERLGSINALSKSILIVSCLLLSSCASTFDDYANAQDCTEQWYNLVEQQLSMSDAAGHGPDLGSDEWRSAVEMELQITENNNLPAIESETWCSFIHNSYIAPNL
;
A
#
# COMPACT_ATOMS: atom_id res chain seq x y z
N MET A 1 -8.97 -63.51 49.91
CA MET A 1 -7.57 -63.54 49.42
C MET A 1 -7.44 -62.42 48.41
N THR A 2 -6.55 -61.48 48.70
CA THR A 2 -6.32 -60.20 48.02
C THR A 2 -5.77 -60.38 46.61
N ILE A 3 -6.19 -59.55 45.65
CA ILE A 3 -5.31 -59.09 44.56
C ILE A 3 -5.51 -57.58 44.34
N ASN A 4 -4.38 -56.87 44.45
CA ASN A 4 -4.19 -55.44 44.32
C ASN A 4 -4.40 -54.96 42.87
N SER A 5 -5.12 -53.86 42.68
CA SER A 5 -5.06 -53.04 41.47
C SER A 5 -4.46 -51.68 41.81
N LYS A 6 -3.13 -51.61 41.90
CA LYS A 6 -2.44 -50.34 42.15
C LYS A 6 -1.24 -50.15 41.23
N THR A 7 -1.50 -50.21 39.93
CA THR A 7 -0.62 -49.65 38.89
C THR A 7 -1.47 -49.49 37.63
N ASP A 8 -1.24 -48.42 36.87
CA ASP A 8 -1.79 -48.17 35.53
C ASP A 8 -2.97 -47.18 35.42
N VAL A 9 -2.84 -45.97 35.97
CA VAL A 9 -3.64 -44.81 35.46
C VAL A 9 -2.79 -43.53 35.35
N THR A 10 -1.71 -43.41 36.12
CA THR A 10 -0.93 -42.16 36.23
C THR A 10 0.08 -41.89 35.11
N GLU A 11 0.41 -42.84 34.23
CA GLU A 11 1.38 -42.60 33.13
C GLU A 11 0.75 -42.03 31.84
N ARG A 12 -0.57 -42.15 31.63
CA ARG A 12 -1.21 -41.67 30.39
C ARG A 12 -1.55 -40.19 30.37
N LEU A 13 -1.60 -39.53 31.54
CA LEU A 13 -2.02 -38.14 31.68
C LEU A 13 -0.89 -37.13 31.41
N GLY A 14 0.38 -37.55 31.41
CA GLY A 14 1.52 -36.67 31.14
C GLY A 14 1.74 -36.36 29.65
N SER A 15 1.37 -37.26 28.75
CA SER A 15 1.71 -37.14 27.33
C SER A 15 0.70 -36.33 26.49
N ILE A 16 -0.56 -36.22 26.94
CA ILE A 16 -1.61 -35.47 26.25
C ILE A 16 -1.48 -33.94 26.43
N ASN A 17 -0.80 -33.50 27.50
CA ASN A 17 -0.62 -32.08 27.81
C ASN A 17 0.52 -31.41 27.04
N ALA A 18 1.48 -32.20 26.53
CA ALA A 18 2.57 -31.68 25.72
C ALA A 18 2.12 -31.42 24.27
N LEU A 19 1.37 -32.36 23.68
CA LEU A 19 0.89 -32.26 22.29
C LEU A 19 -0.17 -31.17 22.10
N SER A 20 -1.07 -30.99 23.07
CA SER A 20 -2.09 -29.92 23.05
C SER A 20 -1.48 -28.53 23.19
N LYS A 21 -0.46 -28.36 24.04
CA LYS A 21 0.24 -27.07 24.19
C LYS A 21 1.08 -26.72 22.96
N SER A 22 1.69 -27.72 22.31
CA SER A 22 2.45 -27.49 21.08
C SER A 22 1.57 -27.03 19.91
N ILE A 23 0.32 -27.51 19.81
CA ILE A 23 -0.61 -27.11 18.75
C ILE A 23 -1.06 -25.65 18.90
N LEU A 24 -1.28 -25.18 20.13
CA LEU A 24 -1.70 -23.78 20.37
C LEU A 24 -0.57 -22.77 20.12
N ILE A 25 0.69 -23.16 20.32
CA ILE A 25 1.85 -22.27 20.10
C ILE A 25 2.14 -22.08 18.60
N VAL A 26 1.91 -23.12 17.78
CA VAL A 26 2.14 -23.06 16.32
C VAL A 26 1.11 -22.15 15.63
N SER A 27 -0.12 -22.08 16.15
CA SER A 27 -1.19 -21.28 15.53
C SER A 27 -1.02 -19.76 15.72
N CYS A 28 -0.19 -19.31 16.67
CA CYS A 28 0.10 -17.89 16.88
C CYS A 28 1.17 -17.32 15.93
N LEU A 29 2.00 -18.18 15.31
CA LEU A 29 3.15 -17.74 14.50
C LEU A 29 2.81 -17.49 13.02
N LEU A 30 1.57 -17.76 12.59
CA LEU A 30 1.13 -17.55 11.20
C LEU A 30 0.47 -16.18 10.97
N LEU A 31 0.37 -15.33 11.98
CA LEU A 31 -0.09 -13.94 11.87
C LEU A 31 1.10 -12.99 11.67
N SER A 32 2.10 -13.39 10.88
CA SER A 32 3.10 -12.45 10.38
C SER A 32 2.40 -11.51 9.40
N SER A 33 1.74 -10.51 9.96
CA SER A 33 1.17 -9.37 9.25
C SER A 33 2.28 -8.78 8.39
N CYS A 34 2.11 -8.81 7.08
CA CYS A 34 2.82 -7.88 6.23
C CYS A 34 2.21 -6.51 6.55
N ALA A 35 2.77 -5.83 7.54
CA ALA A 35 2.53 -4.42 7.70
C ALA A 35 3.28 -3.75 6.53
N SER A 36 2.60 -3.66 5.38
CA SER A 36 3.00 -2.72 4.34
C SER A 36 2.99 -1.34 5.00
N THR A 37 4.13 -0.67 4.98
CA THR A 37 4.30 0.68 5.52
C THR A 37 3.45 1.64 4.69
N PHE A 38 2.18 1.81 5.06
CA PHE A 38 1.19 2.60 4.31
C PHE A 38 1.65 4.04 4.00
N ASP A 39 2.58 4.60 4.77
CA ASP A 39 3.12 5.94 4.57
C ASP A 39 4.22 6.03 3.51
N ASP A 40 5.06 5.00 3.35
CA ASP A 40 6.11 4.98 2.31
C ASP A 40 5.54 4.63 0.92
N TYR A 41 4.42 3.90 0.88
CA TYR A 41 3.73 3.60 -0.37
C TYR A 41 3.02 4.83 -0.96
N ALA A 42 2.53 5.77 -0.14
CA ALA A 42 1.80 6.93 -0.66
C ALA A 42 2.66 7.77 -1.63
N ASN A 43 3.92 8.03 -1.28
CA ASN A 43 4.87 8.71 -2.19
C ASN A 43 5.47 7.74 -3.23
N ALA A 44 5.67 6.46 -2.91
CA ALA A 44 6.18 5.47 -3.88
C ALA A 44 5.17 5.08 -4.97
N GLN A 45 3.94 5.61 -4.95
CA GLN A 45 2.96 5.46 -6.03
C GLN A 45 2.90 6.67 -6.98
N ASP A 46 3.61 7.77 -6.67
CA ASP A 46 3.68 8.93 -7.55
C ASP A 46 4.50 8.63 -8.80
N CYS A 47 4.20 9.30 -9.92
CA CYS A 47 4.87 9.08 -11.21
C CYS A 47 4.74 7.62 -11.76
N THR A 48 3.69 6.90 -11.38
CA THR A 48 3.34 5.60 -11.99
C THR A 48 2.26 5.77 -13.06
N GLU A 49 2.14 4.81 -13.98
CA GLU A 49 1.07 4.81 -14.99
C GLU A 49 -0.32 4.88 -14.34
N GLN A 50 -0.52 4.17 -13.23
CA GLN A 50 -1.76 4.20 -12.46
C GLN A 50 -2.04 5.60 -11.90
N TRP A 51 -1.01 6.27 -11.39
CA TRP A 51 -1.14 7.63 -10.90
C TRP A 51 -1.42 8.64 -12.02
N TYR A 52 -0.76 8.53 -13.18
CA TYR A 52 -1.06 9.39 -14.33
C TYR A 52 -2.52 9.27 -14.77
N ASN A 53 -3.04 8.04 -14.83
CA ASN A 53 -4.45 7.80 -15.13
C ASN A 53 -5.40 8.40 -14.09
N LEU A 54 -5.03 8.34 -12.80
CA LEU A 54 -5.82 8.95 -11.74
C LEU A 54 -5.87 10.47 -11.89
N VAL A 55 -4.73 11.11 -12.13
CA VAL A 55 -4.65 12.56 -12.37
C VAL A 55 -5.48 12.95 -13.59
N GLU A 56 -5.33 12.22 -14.70
CA GLU A 56 -6.09 12.43 -15.93
C GLU A 56 -7.61 12.36 -15.69
N GLN A 57 -8.08 11.36 -14.95
CA GLN A 57 -9.49 11.20 -14.63
C GLN A 57 -10.02 12.33 -13.73
N GLN A 58 -9.22 12.76 -12.76
CA GLN A 58 -9.62 13.80 -11.82
C GLN A 58 -9.66 15.19 -12.48
N LEU A 59 -8.76 15.46 -13.42
CA LEU A 59 -8.67 16.74 -14.13
C LEU A 59 -9.46 16.76 -15.44
N SER A 60 -9.87 15.59 -15.98
CA SER A 60 -10.68 15.47 -17.20
C SER A 60 -10.08 16.21 -18.42
N MET A 61 -8.76 16.10 -18.61
CA MET A 61 -8.02 16.87 -19.62
C MET A 61 -8.14 16.31 -21.04
N SER A 62 -8.51 15.03 -21.19
CA SER A 62 -8.71 14.38 -22.48
C SER A 62 -9.96 14.89 -23.20
N ASP A 63 -9.83 15.14 -24.50
CA ASP A 63 -10.98 15.45 -25.34
C ASP A 63 -11.89 14.22 -25.56
N ALA A 64 -13.13 14.46 -25.98
CA ALA A 64 -14.09 13.38 -26.26
C ALA A 64 -13.67 12.45 -27.43
N ALA A 65 -12.60 12.80 -28.16
CA ALA A 65 -12.06 12.02 -29.26
C ALA A 65 -10.87 11.14 -28.85
N GLY A 66 -10.33 11.30 -27.64
CA GLY A 66 -9.20 10.55 -27.12
C GLY A 66 -7.83 11.04 -27.64
N HIS A 67 -7.73 12.27 -28.15
CA HIS A 67 -6.45 12.88 -28.51
C HIS A 67 -5.92 13.69 -27.33
N GLY A 68 -5.38 12.99 -26.34
CA GLY A 68 -4.64 13.61 -25.23
C GLY A 68 -3.12 13.53 -25.47
N PRO A 69 -2.32 14.37 -24.78
CA PRO A 69 -0.88 14.16 -24.70
C PRO A 69 -0.56 12.81 -24.03
N ASP A 70 0.57 12.21 -24.38
CA ASP A 70 0.98 10.91 -23.85
C ASP A 70 1.12 10.98 -22.32
N LEU A 71 0.39 10.13 -21.59
CA LEU A 71 0.36 10.17 -20.12
C LEU A 71 1.76 10.08 -19.52
N GLY A 72 2.06 11.00 -18.60
CA GLY A 72 3.34 11.07 -17.91
C GLY A 72 4.47 11.80 -18.66
N SER A 73 4.27 12.14 -19.94
CA SER A 73 5.19 12.97 -20.73
C SER A 73 5.22 14.42 -20.24
N ASP A 74 6.27 15.15 -20.62
CA ASP A 74 6.49 16.57 -20.33
C ASP A 74 5.32 17.43 -20.85
N GLU A 75 4.79 17.06 -22.03
CA GLU A 75 3.63 17.71 -22.65
C GLU A 75 2.37 17.51 -21.81
N TRP A 76 2.16 16.29 -21.31
CA TRP A 76 1.05 15.98 -20.41
C TRP A 76 1.19 16.69 -19.06
N ARG A 77 2.40 16.72 -18.47
CA ARG A 77 2.66 17.47 -17.23
C ARG A 77 2.42 18.96 -17.41
N SER A 78 2.77 19.52 -18.57
CA SER A 78 2.48 20.92 -18.90
C SER A 78 0.97 21.17 -18.98
N ALA A 79 0.21 20.22 -19.54
CA ALA A 79 -1.25 20.28 -19.55
C ALA A 79 -1.84 20.25 -18.13
N VAL A 80 -1.31 19.41 -17.23
CA VAL A 80 -1.69 19.40 -15.81
C VAL A 80 -1.47 20.77 -15.16
N GLU A 81 -0.31 21.40 -15.36
CA GLU A 81 -0.04 22.73 -14.80
C GLU A 81 -0.99 23.81 -15.34
N MET A 82 -1.35 23.73 -16.63
CA MET A 82 -2.32 24.64 -17.25
C MET A 82 -3.73 24.45 -16.69
N GLU A 83 -4.19 23.20 -16.55
CA GLU A 83 -5.51 22.89 -16.00
C GLU A 83 -5.64 23.32 -14.53
N LEU A 84 -4.57 23.13 -13.75
CA LEU A 84 -4.49 23.61 -12.36
C LEU A 84 -4.26 25.13 -12.27
N GLN A 85 -3.98 25.81 -13.39
CA GLN A 85 -3.70 27.24 -13.48
C GLN A 85 -2.48 27.69 -12.64
N ILE A 86 -1.43 26.87 -12.62
CA ILE A 86 -0.23 27.08 -11.77
C ILE A 86 1.03 27.45 -12.55
N THR A 87 0.96 27.57 -13.87
CA THR A 87 2.14 27.83 -14.75
C THR A 87 2.95 29.08 -14.39
N GLU A 88 2.34 30.07 -13.74
CA GLU A 88 3.00 31.31 -13.31
C GLU A 88 3.66 31.21 -11.92
N ASN A 89 3.59 30.05 -11.26
CA ASN A 89 4.14 29.83 -9.93
C ASN A 89 5.65 29.53 -9.99
N ASN A 90 6.47 30.46 -9.48
CA ASN A 90 7.93 30.31 -9.46
C ASN A 90 8.46 29.24 -8.48
N ASN A 91 7.60 28.63 -7.66
CA ASN A 91 7.97 27.60 -6.68
C ASN A 91 7.65 26.17 -7.16
N LEU A 92 7.28 25.99 -8.43
CA LEU A 92 7.09 24.66 -8.98
C LEU A 92 8.42 23.90 -9.08
N PRO A 93 8.46 22.60 -8.73
CA PRO A 93 9.56 21.74 -9.14
C PRO A 93 9.71 21.77 -10.67
N ALA A 94 10.90 21.47 -11.17
CA ALA A 94 11.09 21.31 -12.61
C ALA A 94 10.15 20.21 -13.12
N ILE A 95 9.49 20.46 -14.25
CA ILE A 95 8.47 19.58 -14.82
C ILE A 95 9.00 18.15 -15.10
N GLU A 96 10.29 18.02 -15.40
CA GLU A 96 11.01 16.76 -15.61
C GLU A 96 11.46 16.06 -14.33
N SER A 97 11.37 16.74 -13.18
CA SER A 97 11.89 16.20 -11.94
C SER A 97 11.00 15.08 -11.38
N GLU A 98 11.63 14.08 -10.76
CA GLU A 98 10.92 13.04 -10.00
C GLU A 98 10.07 13.62 -8.87
N THR A 99 10.46 14.79 -8.35
CA THR A 99 9.74 15.50 -7.29
C THR A 99 8.46 16.19 -7.75
N TRP A 100 8.24 16.33 -9.07
CA TRP A 100 7.05 16.99 -9.61
C TRP A 100 5.78 16.22 -9.28
N CYS A 101 5.77 14.89 -9.45
CA CYS A 101 4.57 14.10 -9.18
C CYS A 101 4.16 14.17 -7.71
N SER A 102 5.10 14.07 -6.77
CA SER A 102 4.79 14.20 -5.35
C SER A 102 4.32 15.59 -4.96
N PHE A 103 4.86 16.63 -5.61
CA PHE A 103 4.34 17.99 -5.42
C PHE A 103 2.87 18.10 -5.87
N ILE A 104 2.56 17.62 -7.08
CA ILE A 104 1.18 17.63 -7.60
C ILE A 104 0.26 16.79 -6.72
N HIS A 105 0.72 15.59 -6.32
CA HIS A 105 -0.05 14.69 -5.47
C HIS A 105 -0.44 15.37 -4.16
N ASN A 106 0.57 15.82 -3.41
CA ASN A 106 0.38 16.36 -2.06
C ASN A 106 -0.24 17.76 -2.06
N SER A 107 -0.25 18.48 -3.19
CA SER A 107 -0.82 19.83 -3.25
C SER A 107 -2.22 19.86 -3.85
N TYR A 108 -2.54 18.96 -4.78
CA TYR A 108 -3.77 19.06 -5.59
C TYR A 108 -4.59 17.76 -5.66
N ILE A 109 -3.95 16.59 -5.59
CA ILE A 109 -4.66 15.32 -5.73
C ILE A 109 -5.18 14.82 -4.38
N ALA A 110 -4.31 14.79 -3.36
CA ALA A 110 -4.64 14.35 -2.01
C ALA A 110 -4.01 15.25 -0.92
N PRO A 111 -4.40 16.53 -0.83
CA PRO A 111 -3.71 17.52 0.00
C PRO A 111 -3.84 17.37 1.52
N ASN A 112 -4.45 16.29 2.02
CA ASN A 112 -4.67 16.06 3.45
C ASN A 112 -4.46 14.58 3.84
N LEU A 113 -3.78 13.81 3.00
CA LEU A 113 -3.33 12.47 3.32
C LEU A 113 -1.89 12.50 3.84
#